data_AF-A0A3E0HEW8-F1
#
_entry.id   AF-A0A3E0HEW8-F1
#
_cell.length_a   1.000
_cell.length_b   1.000
_cell.length_c   1.000
_cell.angle_alpha   90.00
_cell.angle_beta   90.00
_cell.angle_gamma   90.00
#
_symmetry.space_group_name_H-M   'P 1'
#
loop_
_entity.id
_entity.type
_entity.pdbx_description
1 polymer ?
#
loop_
_entity_poly.entity_id
_entity_poly.type
_entity_poly.pdbx_seq_one_letter_code
_entity_poly.pdbx_strand_id
1 'polypeptide(L)'
;MPLSAISYGIKPGHEEEIAEIFSPRNFRRVDSAEILGEDGEVAGRLLATGVFIQDTAMIRVIEYEGDIRRIGAHMGRQEGVQEAERKIAPYLLEQRDTRDVAAFTQHMRNSAMRCLMQRQIPGAVGTTLLALRYRIKPGCEDQLAELFGQVQGEARPVLRGNDQQETGVLAGIALFVHGGNMFRVVQYDGEVADVARYMATRGQRPEMERKLAPFLAEERHVETEADFLAEFEKANMRCISQLSLATLNA
;
A
#
# COMPACT_ATOMS: atom_id res chain seq x y z
N MET A 1 0.37 -8.46 11.06
CA MET A 1 0.46 -9.36 9.89
C MET A 1 1.33 -8.70 8.83
N PRO A 2 2.08 -9.43 8.01
CA PRO A 2 2.95 -8.81 7.01
C PRO A 2 2.16 -8.15 5.88
N LEU A 3 2.71 -7.05 5.37
CA LEU A 3 2.29 -6.42 4.13
C LEU A 3 3.28 -6.76 3.01
N SER A 4 2.76 -6.98 1.81
CA SER A 4 3.51 -7.01 0.56
C SER A 4 2.90 -6.01 -0.42
N ALA A 5 3.71 -5.51 -1.34
CA ALA A 5 3.25 -4.60 -2.38
C ALA A 5 3.88 -4.93 -3.72
N ILE A 6 3.11 -4.76 -4.79
CA ILE A 6 3.57 -4.87 -6.18
C ILE A 6 3.29 -3.57 -6.92
N SER A 7 4.17 -3.19 -7.84
CA SER A 7 4.08 -1.94 -8.61
C SER A 7 3.77 -2.16 -10.10
N TYR A 8 3.04 -1.22 -10.66
CA TYR A 8 2.65 -1.14 -12.06
C TYR A 8 3.01 0.25 -12.58
N GLY A 9 3.86 0.31 -13.60
CA GLY A 9 4.04 1.51 -14.39
C GLY A 9 2.84 1.68 -15.33
N ILE A 10 2.14 2.80 -15.24
CA ILE A 10 0.96 3.09 -16.07
C ILE A 10 1.23 4.26 -17.00
N LYS A 11 0.60 4.22 -18.17
CA LYS A 11 0.60 5.31 -19.14
C LYS A 11 -0.14 6.51 -18.53
N PRO A 12 0.35 7.75 -18.70
CA PRO A 12 -0.30 8.94 -18.16
C PRO A 12 -1.73 9.12 -18.70
N GLY A 13 -2.64 9.64 -17.87
CA GLY A 13 -3.97 10.08 -18.30
C GLY A 13 -5.01 8.97 -18.44
N HIS A 14 -4.77 7.80 -17.84
CA HIS A 14 -5.68 6.64 -17.86
C HIS A 14 -6.19 6.24 -16.46
N GLU A 15 -6.03 7.12 -15.48
CA GLU A 15 -6.38 6.86 -14.09
C GLU A 15 -7.87 6.55 -13.91
N GLU A 16 -8.75 7.21 -14.66
CA GLU A 16 -10.20 6.97 -14.59
C GLU A 16 -10.59 5.65 -15.25
N GLU A 17 -10.03 5.31 -16.40
CA GLU A 17 -10.28 4.04 -17.07
C GLU A 17 -9.80 2.85 -16.23
N ILE A 18 -8.64 3.01 -15.58
CA ILE A 18 -8.13 2.01 -14.64
C ILE A 18 -9.03 1.92 -13.40
N ALA A 19 -9.46 3.04 -12.83
CA ALA A 19 -10.37 3.05 -11.69
C ALA A 19 -11.69 2.33 -12.01
N GLU A 20 -12.23 2.54 -13.21
CA GLU A 20 -13.46 1.90 -13.65
C GLU A 20 -13.32 0.37 -13.78
N ILE A 21 -12.15 -0.14 -14.18
CA ILE A 21 -11.87 -1.59 -14.21
C ILE A 21 -12.01 -2.22 -12.81
N PHE A 22 -11.55 -1.51 -11.79
CA PHE A 22 -11.56 -1.97 -10.40
C PHE A 22 -12.85 -1.61 -9.63
N SER A 23 -13.82 -0.98 -10.29
CA SER A 23 -15.08 -0.57 -9.67
C SER A 23 -15.90 -1.78 -9.21
N PRO A 24 -16.79 -1.63 -8.19
CA PRO A 24 -17.65 -2.72 -7.73
C PRO A 24 -18.53 -3.33 -8.82
N ARG A 25 -18.78 -2.60 -9.93
CA ARG A 25 -19.57 -3.07 -11.07
C ARG A 25 -18.76 -3.97 -12.01
N ASN A 26 -17.45 -3.75 -12.12
CA ASN A 26 -16.60 -4.37 -13.15
C ASN A 26 -15.56 -5.35 -12.59
N PHE A 27 -15.30 -5.31 -11.28
CA PHE A 27 -14.33 -6.16 -10.63
C PHE A 27 -15.02 -7.24 -9.79
N ARG A 28 -14.90 -8.49 -10.23
CA ARG A 28 -15.37 -9.64 -9.45
C ARG A 28 -14.41 -9.87 -8.28
N ARG A 29 -14.94 -9.74 -7.06
CA ARG A 29 -14.20 -10.00 -5.83
C ARG A 29 -14.00 -11.49 -5.62
N VAL A 30 -13.11 -11.81 -4.69
CA VAL A 30 -12.77 -13.18 -4.31
C VAL A 30 -13.84 -13.73 -3.37
N ASP A 31 -14.24 -14.97 -3.57
CA ASP A 31 -15.30 -15.59 -2.77
C ASP A 31 -14.80 -16.14 -1.43
N SER A 32 -13.49 -16.34 -1.28
CA SER A 32 -12.86 -16.78 -0.03
C SER A 32 -11.53 -16.08 0.20
N ALA A 33 -11.30 -15.73 1.46
CA ALA A 33 -10.01 -15.25 1.94
C ALA A 33 -9.05 -16.39 2.31
N GLU A 34 -9.57 -17.61 2.48
CA GLU A 34 -8.78 -18.76 2.90
C GLU A 34 -8.10 -19.43 1.71
N ILE A 35 -6.83 -19.77 1.90
CA ILE A 35 -6.00 -20.39 0.89
C ILE A 35 -5.70 -21.80 1.38
N LEU A 36 -6.25 -22.78 0.67
CA LEU A 36 -6.10 -24.18 1.02
C LEU A 36 -4.73 -24.73 0.57
N GLY A 37 -4.16 -25.60 1.39
CA GLY A 37 -3.01 -26.43 1.09
C GLY A 37 -3.37 -27.65 0.24
N GLU A 38 -2.37 -28.46 -0.07
CA GLU A 38 -2.55 -29.70 -0.86
C GLU A 38 -3.36 -30.77 -0.11
N ASP A 39 -3.36 -30.69 1.22
CA ASP A 39 -4.12 -31.52 2.15
C ASP A 39 -5.57 -31.04 2.35
N GLY A 40 -5.95 -29.90 1.76
CA GLY A 40 -7.25 -29.27 1.95
C GLY A 40 -7.37 -28.41 3.20
N GLU A 41 -6.30 -28.27 4.00
CA GLU A 41 -6.27 -27.45 5.20
C GLU A 41 -5.91 -25.99 4.89
N VAL A 42 -6.25 -25.05 5.78
CA VAL A 42 -5.92 -23.63 5.58
C VAL A 42 -4.42 -23.41 5.70
N ALA A 43 -3.78 -23.08 4.58
CA ALA A 43 -2.33 -22.84 4.46
C ALA A 43 -1.96 -21.34 4.46
N GLY A 44 -2.96 -20.45 4.43
CA GLY A 44 -2.78 -19.01 4.48
C GLY A 44 -4.10 -18.26 4.33
N ARG A 45 -4.05 -16.94 4.50
CA ARG A 45 -5.22 -16.07 4.36
C ARG A 45 -4.86 -14.76 3.69
N LEU A 46 -5.76 -14.28 2.82
CA LEU A 46 -5.74 -12.91 2.30
C LEU A 46 -6.56 -12.03 3.25
N LEU A 47 -5.90 -11.16 4.01
CA LEU A 47 -6.56 -10.38 5.06
C LEU A 47 -7.08 -9.04 4.53
N ALA A 48 -6.29 -8.39 3.68
CA ALA A 48 -6.68 -7.17 3.01
C ALA A 48 -5.95 -7.01 1.67
N THR A 49 -6.56 -6.31 0.73
CA THR A 49 -5.89 -5.82 -0.47
C THR A 49 -6.37 -4.42 -0.79
N GLY A 50 -5.46 -3.57 -1.26
CA GLY A 50 -5.77 -2.21 -1.72
C GLY A 50 -5.03 -1.91 -3.02
N VAL A 51 -5.70 -1.28 -3.96
CA VAL A 51 -5.13 -0.81 -5.23
C VAL A 51 -5.16 0.71 -5.21
N PHE A 52 -3.99 1.31 -5.39
CA PHE A 52 -3.78 2.74 -5.31
C PHE A 52 -3.12 3.25 -6.58
N ILE A 53 -3.52 4.43 -7.05
CA ILE A 53 -3.04 5.03 -8.29
C ILE A 53 -2.69 6.50 -8.09
N GLN A 54 -1.62 6.95 -8.73
CA GLN A 54 -1.23 8.35 -8.84
C GLN A 54 -0.26 8.54 -10.02
N ASP A 55 -0.60 9.44 -10.94
CA ASP A 55 0.14 9.73 -12.17
C ASP A 55 0.46 8.46 -12.98
N THR A 56 1.74 8.07 -13.04
CA THR A 56 2.26 6.92 -13.77
C THR A 56 2.56 5.73 -12.86
N ALA A 57 2.15 5.77 -11.59
CA ALA A 57 2.37 4.71 -10.62
C ALA A 57 1.05 4.15 -10.10
N MET A 58 0.88 2.85 -10.21
CA MET A 58 -0.17 2.10 -9.52
C MET A 58 0.48 1.03 -8.64
N ILE A 59 0.02 0.86 -7.42
CA ILE A 59 0.47 -0.21 -6.53
C ILE A 59 -0.71 -1.05 -6.07
N ARG A 60 -0.45 -2.34 -5.84
CA ARG A 60 -1.36 -3.23 -5.13
C ARG A 60 -0.71 -3.68 -3.83
N VAL A 61 -1.33 -3.34 -2.73
CA VAL A 61 -0.98 -3.73 -1.37
C VAL A 61 -1.75 -4.99 -1.01
N ILE A 62 -1.09 -5.91 -0.32
CA ILE A 62 -1.62 -7.22 0.08
C ILE A 62 -1.21 -7.45 1.54
N GLU A 63 -2.19 -7.57 2.43
CA GLU A 63 -2.02 -8.06 3.79
C GLU A 63 -2.41 -9.54 3.83
N TYR A 64 -1.56 -10.37 4.43
CA TYR A 64 -1.73 -11.81 4.35
C TYR A 64 -1.19 -12.57 5.56
N GLU A 65 -1.65 -13.81 5.71
CA GLU A 65 -1.10 -14.85 6.58
C GLU A 65 -0.49 -15.97 5.73
N GLY A 66 0.69 -16.47 6.11
CA GLY A 66 1.33 -17.61 5.43
C GLY A 66 2.37 -17.22 4.37
N ASP A 67 2.52 -18.04 3.32
CA ASP A 67 3.53 -17.86 2.27
C ASP A 67 2.99 -16.99 1.12
N ILE A 68 3.61 -15.81 0.91
CA ILE A 68 3.26 -14.87 -0.16
C ILE A 68 3.24 -15.50 -1.56
N ARG A 69 4.04 -16.54 -1.82
CA ARG A 69 4.04 -17.23 -3.11
C ARG A 69 2.75 -18.02 -3.31
N ARG A 70 2.22 -18.63 -2.24
CA ARG A 70 0.92 -19.31 -2.26
C ARG A 70 -0.21 -18.30 -2.39
N ILE A 71 -0.12 -17.16 -1.69
CA ILE A 71 -1.06 -16.04 -1.86
C ILE A 71 -1.11 -15.60 -3.33
N GLY A 72 0.05 -15.32 -3.94
CA GLY A 72 0.14 -14.90 -5.33
C GLY A 72 -0.41 -15.93 -6.31
N ALA A 73 -0.08 -17.21 -6.13
CA ALA A 73 -0.59 -18.29 -6.96
C ALA A 73 -2.12 -18.44 -6.84
N HIS A 74 -2.67 -18.31 -5.63
CA HIS A 74 -4.11 -18.32 -5.40
C HIS A 74 -4.79 -17.13 -6.08
N MET A 75 -4.25 -15.91 -5.91
CA MET A 75 -4.76 -14.71 -6.55
C MET A 75 -4.74 -14.81 -8.09
N GLY A 76 -3.67 -15.37 -8.67
CA GLY A 76 -3.55 -15.55 -10.12
C GLY A 76 -4.56 -16.53 -10.73
N ARG A 77 -5.24 -17.36 -9.93
CA ARG A 77 -6.30 -18.27 -10.38
C ARG A 77 -7.70 -17.65 -10.34
N GLN A 78 -7.86 -16.50 -9.71
CA GLN A 78 -9.16 -15.86 -9.54
C GLN A 78 -9.58 -15.17 -10.83
N GLU A 79 -10.76 -15.51 -11.33
CA GLU A 79 -11.29 -14.95 -12.60
C GLU A 79 -11.31 -13.41 -12.59
N GLY A 80 -11.72 -12.80 -11.47
CA GLY A 80 -11.74 -11.34 -11.34
C GLY A 80 -10.35 -10.70 -11.44
N VAL A 81 -9.31 -11.35 -10.90
CA VAL A 81 -7.93 -10.89 -11.02
C VAL A 81 -7.43 -11.03 -12.45
N GLN A 82 -7.66 -12.18 -13.09
CA GLN A 82 -7.27 -12.40 -14.49
C GLN A 82 -7.97 -11.41 -15.44
N GLU A 83 -9.26 -11.15 -15.22
CA GLU A 83 -10.02 -10.19 -16.00
C GLU A 83 -9.50 -8.78 -15.82
N ALA A 84 -9.21 -8.36 -14.58
CA ALA A 84 -8.60 -7.06 -14.30
C ALA A 84 -7.23 -6.93 -14.97
N GLU A 85 -6.34 -7.93 -14.83
CA GLU A 85 -5.02 -7.94 -15.47
C GLU A 85 -5.11 -7.80 -17.00
N ARG A 86 -6.06 -8.49 -17.64
CA ARG A 86 -6.32 -8.34 -19.08
C ARG A 86 -6.81 -6.93 -19.45
N LYS A 87 -7.71 -6.36 -18.64
CA LYS A 87 -8.28 -5.03 -18.90
C LYS A 87 -7.27 -3.91 -18.67
N ILE A 88 -6.35 -4.04 -17.70
CA ILE A 88 -5.33 -3.01 -17.42
C ILE A 88 -4.18 -3.04 -18.42
N ALA A 89 -3.90 -4.19 -19.06
CA ALA A 89 -2.74 -4.38 -19.94
C ALA A 89 -2.54 -3.29 -21.01
N PRO A 90 -3.58 -2.76 -21.69
CA PRO A 90 -3.41 -1.66 -22.66
C PRO A 90 -2.89 -0.36 -22.04
N TYR A 91 -3.10 -0.16 -20.74
CA TYR A 91 -2.73 1.06 -20.02
C TYR A 91 -1.38 0.96 -19.30
N LEU A 92 -0.70 -0.20 -19.36
CA LEU A 92 0.63 -0.36 -18.74
C LEU A 92 1.73 0.20 -19.64
N LEU A 93 2.76 0.80 -19.01
CA LEU A 93 3.97 1.25 -19.71
C LEU A 93 4.74 0.06 -20.30
N GLU A 94 4.80 -1.03 -19.55
CA GLU A 94 5.42 -2.28 -19.97
C GLU A 94 4.34 -3.35 -20.12
N GLN A 95 4.25 -3.92 -21.31
CA GLN A 95 3.39 -5.06 -21.59
C GLN A 95 3.89 -6.28 -20.82
N ARG A 96 2.95 -7.05 -20.26
CA ARG A 96 3.25 -8.20 -19.40
C ARG A 96 2.50 -9.41 -19.92
N ASP A 97 3.13 -10.58 -19.84
CA ASP A 97 2.45 -11.84 -20.06
C ASP A 97 1.92 -12.36 -18.72
N THR A 98 0.60 -12.36 -18.57
CA THR A 98 -0.11 -12.90 -17.40
C THR A 98 -1.06 -14.02 -17.81
N ARG A 99 -0.85 -14.62 -18.99
CA ARG A 99 -1.77 -15.61 -19.60
C ARG A 99 -1.81 -16.95 -18.86
N ASP A 100 -0.81 -17.26 -18.04
CA ASP A 100 -0.79 -18.42 -17.17
C ASP A 100 -0.28 -18.08 -15.75
N VAL A 101 -0.49 -19.01 -14.81
CA VAL A 101 -0.13 -18.84 -13.40
C VAL A 101 1.38 -18.68 -13.20
N ALA A 102 2.20 -19.31 -14.03
CA ALA A 102 3.66 -19.22 -13.94
C ALA A 102 4.13 -17.82 -14.35
N ALA A 103 3.60 -17.30 -15.45
CA ALA A 103 3.84 -15.95 -15.94
C ALA A 103 3.35 -14.89 -14.95
N PHE A 104 2.15 -15.06 -14.38
CA PHE A 104 1.64 -14.20 -13.29
C PHE A 104 2.54 -14.22 -12.05
N THR A 105 2.99 -15.40 -11.63
CA THR A 105 3.87 -15.55 -10.45
C THR A 105 5.24 -14.91 -10.69
N GLN A 106 5.82 -15.11 -11.88
CA GLN A 106 7.08 -14.47 -12.26
C GLN A 106 6.92 -12.95 -12.31
N HIS A 107 5.80 -12.48 -12.84
CA HIS A 107 5.49 -11.06 -12.91
C HIS A 107 5.34 -10.44 -11.52
N MET A 108 4.61 -11.11 -10.62
CA MET A 108 4.50 -10.71 -9.22
C MET A 108 5.87 -10.59 -8.56
N ARG A 109 6.82 -11.50 -8.85
CA ARG A 109 8.20 -11.40 -8.34
C ARG A 109 8.94 -10.20 -8.90
N ASN A 110 8.85 -9.95 -10.20
CA ASN A 110 9.53 -8.82 -10.84
C ASN A 110 8.96 -7.47 -10.39
N SER A 111 7.66 -7.43 -10.11
CA SER A 111 6.95 -6.23 -9.65
C SER A 111 6.94 -6.09 -8.13
N ALA A 112 7.45 -7.09 -7.41
CA ALA A 112 7.54 -7.05 -5.96
C ALA A 112 8.39 -5.87 -5.53
N MET A 113 7.85 -5.09 -4.63
CA MET A 113 8.54 -3.94 -4.08
C MET A 113 9.39 -4.38 -2.90
N ARG A 114 10.58 -3.80 -2.76
CA ARG A 114 11.43 -4.09 -1.60
C ARG A 114 10.82 -3.42 -0.37
N CYS A 115 10.49 -4.20 0.64
CA CYS A 115 10.08 -3.68 1.95
C CYS A 115 11.31 -3.18 2.71
N LEU A 116 11.35 -1.88 3.03
CA LEU A 116 12.43 -1.27 3.82
C LEU A 116 12.15 -1.35 5.31
N MET A 117 10.88 -1.19 5.69
CA MET A 117 10.44 -1.20 7.07
C MET A 117 8.96 -1.58 7.10
N GLN A 118 8.56 -2.42 8.04
CA GLN A 118 7.15 -2.61 8.35
C GLN A 118 6.98 -2.77 9.85
N ARG A 119 5.88 -2.22 10.37
CA ARG A 119 5.51 -2.28 11.78
C ARG A 119 4.03 -2.43 11.88
N GLN A 120 3.63 -3.28 12.80
CA GLN A 120 2.25 -3.62 13.06
C GLN A 120 2.05 -3.54 14.56
N ILE A 121 0.94 -2.94 14.99
CA ILE A 121 0.54 -2.94 16.38
C ILE A 121 -0.15 -4.28 16.65
N PRO A 122 0.41 -5.14 17.54
CA PRO A 122 -0.22 -6.43 17.84
C PRO A 122 -1.66 -6.23 18.33
N GLY A 123 -2.60 -6.97 17.74
CA GLY A 123 -4.02 -6.91 18.10
C GLY A 123 -4.79 -5.71 17.55
N ALA A 124 -4.13 -4.74 16.91
CA ALA A 124 -4.85 -3.70 16.16
C ALA A 124 -5.38 -4.28 14.85
N VAL A 125 -6.67 -4.09 14.59
CA VAL A 125 -7.30 -4.50 13.33
C VAL A 125 -7.37 -3.25 12.45
N GLY A 126 -6.40 -3.09 11.55
CA GLY A 126 -6.48 -2.04 10.52
C GLY A 126 -7.55 -2.43 9.51
N THR A 127 -8.65 -1.68 9.46
CA THR A 127 -9.76 -1.94 8.53
C THR A 127 -9.49 -1.32 7.16
N THR A 128 -8.68 -0.25 7.14
CA THR A 128 -8.45 0.61 5.97
C THR A 128 -6.98 0.75 5.64
N LEU A 129 -6.66 0.82 4.34
CA LEU A 129 -5.32 1.07 3.82
C LEU A 129 -5.26 2.48 3.21
N LEU A 130 -4.13 3.16 3.42
CA LEU A 130 -3.73 4.40 2.78
C LEU A 130 -2.36 4.17 2.13
N ALA A 131 -2.13 4.76 0.96
CA ALA A 131 -0.81 4.78 0.33
C ALA A 131 -0.38 6.22 0.03
N LEU A 132 0.82 6.58 0.47
CA LEU A 132 1.47 7.83 0.11
C LEU A 132 2.67 7.53 -0.80
N ARG A 133 2.84 8.30 -1.87
CA ARG A 133 3.98 8.17 -2.79
C ARG A 133 4.95 9.33 -2.63
N TYR A 134 6.24 8.99 -2.69
CA TYR A 134 7.35 9.94 -2.69
C TYR A 134 8.29 9.57 -3.82
N ARG A 135 8.61 10.51 -4.73
CA ARG A 135 9.69 10.30 -5.69
C ARG A 135 11.03 10.42 -4.96
N ILE A 136 11.90 9.43 -5.15
CA ILE A 136 13.21 9.36 -4.51
C ILE A 136 14.31 9.42 -5.56
N LYS A 137 15.48 9.92 -5.16
CA LYS A 137 16.67 9.93 -6.00
C LYS A 137 17.14 8.49 -6.26
N PRO A 138 17.71 8.17 -7.43
CA PRO A 138 18.23 6.84 -7.71
C PRO A 138 19.33 6.42 -6.73
N GLY A 139 19.33 5.16 -6.31
CA GLY A 139 20.43 4.54 -5.56
C GLY A 139 20.44 4.84 -4.05
N CYS A 140 19.39 5.45 -3.50
CA CYS A 140 19.31 5.75 -2.06
C CYS A 140 18.51 4.72 -1.26
N GLU A 141 18.11 3.59 -1.84
CA GLU A 141 17.22 2.61 -1.22
C GLU A 141 17.81 2.01 0.07
N ASP A 142 19.10 1.71 0.09
CA ASP A 142 19.78 1.18 1.28
C ASP A 142 19.90 2.23 2.39
N GLN A 143 20.20 3.48 2.02
CA GLN A 143 20.29 4.60 2.97
C GLN A 143 18.91 4.91 3.58
N LEU A 144 17.85 4.81 2.79
CA LEU A 144 16.48 4.89 3.28
C LEU A 144 16.15 3.74 4.24
N ALA A 145 16.62 2.51 3.94
CA ALA A 145 16.44 1.37 4.83
C ALA A 145 17.07 1.61 6.21
N GLU A 146 18.31 2.12 6.22
CA GLU A 146 19.03 2.49 7.45
C GLU A 146 18.31 3.60 8.22
N LEU A 147 17.90 4.68 7.53
CA LEU A 147 17.18 5.80 8.12
C LEU A 147 15.90 5.35 8.84
N PHE A 148 15.08 4.54 8.16
CA PHE A 148 13.80 4.09 8.73
C PHE A 148 13.94 2.91 9.70
N GLY A 149 15.05 2.17 9.67
CA GLY A 149 15.40 1.17 10.66
C GLY A 149 15.57 1.76 12.07
N GLN A 150 16.01 3.01 12.17
CA GLN A 150 16.28 3.70 13.44
C GLN A 150 15.05 4.31 14.12
N VAL A 151 13.95 4.50 13.38
CA VAL A 151 12.72 5.10 13.93
C VAL A 151 12.20 4.20 15.03
N GLN A 152 11.59 4.71 16.10
CA GLN A 152 10.91 3.87 17.10
C GLN A 152 9.40 3.88 16.89
N GLY A 153 8.76 2.74 17.15
CA GLY A 153 7.30 2.62 17.11
C GLY A 153 6.70 3.19 18.38
N GLU A 154 5.52 3.79 18.29
CA GLU A 154 4.72 4.08 19.49
C GLU A 154 3.90 2.84 19.85
N ALA A 155 3.78 2.57 21.15
CA ALA A 155 3.02 1.41 21.63
C ALA A 155 1.50 1.56 21.36
N ARG A 156 1.00 2.81 21.31
CA ARG A 156 -0.41 3.14 21.09
C ARG A 156 -0.55 4.42 20.24
N PRO A 157 -0.52 4.30 18.91
CA PRO A 157 -0.69 5.43 18.01
C PRO A 157 -2.18 5.76 17.82
N VAL A 158 -2.74 6.48 18.81
CA VAL A 158 -4.16 6.89 18.82
C VAL A 158 -4.38 8.05 17.85
N LEU A 159 -5.38 7.93 17.00
CA LEU A 159 -5.85 8.99 16.12
C LEU A 159 -6.84 9.88 16.87
N ARG A 160 -6.73 11.19 16.66
CA ARG A 160 -7.57 12.18 17.33
C ARG A 160 -8.17 13.17 16.34
N GLY A 161 -9.47 13.43 16.53
CA GLY A 161 -10.22 14.45 15.83
C GLY A 161 -9.81 15.87 16.24
N ASN A 162 -10.41 16.86 15.58
CA ASN A 162 -10.17 18.28 15.89
C ASN A 162 -10.51 18.66 17.34
N ASP A 163 -11.48 17.97 17.94
CA ASP A 163 -11.90 18.13 19.32
C ASP A 163 -11.04 17.33 20.33
N GLN A 164 -9.91 16.76 19.86
CA GLN A 164 -8.99 15.92 20.62
C GLN A 164 -9.59 14.60 21.12
N GLN A 165 -10.82 14.25 20.72
CA GLN A 165 -11.40 12.95 21.02
C GLN A 165 -10.73 11.85 20.20
N GLU A 166 -10.67 10.66 20.76
CA GLU A 166 -10.16 9.47 20.07
C GLU A 166 -11.13 9.07 18.97
N THR A 167 -10.64 9.03 17.74
CA THR A 167 -11.43 8.71 16.54
C THR A 167 -10.98 7.41 15.88
N GLY A 168 -9.85 6.85 16.30
CA GLY A 168 -9.34 5.59 15.76
C GLY A 168 -7.89 5.31 16.14
N VAL A 169 -7.24 4.44 15.36
CA VAL A 169 -5.88 3.96 15.66
C VAL A 169 -5.10 3.70 14.37
N LEU A 170 -3.80 3.99 14.40
CA LEU A 170 -2.86 3.54 13.37
C LEU A 170 -2.45 2.09 13.68
N ALA A 171 -3.00 1.13 12.93
CA ALA A 171 -2.75 -0.29 13.13
C ALA A 171 -1.38 -0.74 12.59
N GLY A 172 -0.91 -0.13 11.50
CA GLY A 172 0.35 -0.52 10.87
C GLY A 172 0.92 0.52 9.92
N ILE A 173 2.22 0.41 9.68
CA ILE A 173 2.93 1.21 8.68
C ILE A 173 3.95 0.32 7.96
N ALA A 174 4.04 0.45 6.64
CA ALA A 174 5.08 -0.17 5.85
C ALA A 174 5.66 0.81 4.83
N LEU A 175 6.95 0.66 4.54
CA LEU A 175 7.68 1.42 3.53
C LEU A 175 8.20 0.46 2.48
N PHE A 176 7.83 0.74 1.23
CA PHE A 176 8.25 -0.04 0.08
C PHE A 176 8.97 0.86 -0.92
N VAL A 177 9.96 0.31 -1.63
CA VAL A 177 10.62 1.02 -2.73
C VAL A 177 10.58 0.20 -4.02
N HIS A 178 10.38 0.91 -5.13
CA HIS A 178 10.44 0.35 -6.48
C HIS A 178 10.53 1.47 -7.52
N GLY A 179 11.43 1.33 -8.51
CA GLY A 179 11.49 2.19 -9.69
C GLY A 179 11.56 3.70 -9.39
N GLY A 180 12.44 4.13 -8.49
CA GLY A 180 12.59 5.55 -8.12
C GLY A 180 11.45 6.12 -7.26
N ASN A 181 10.59 5.26 -6.71
CA ASN A 181 9.52 5.67 -5.80
C ASN A 181 9.67 4.96 -4.45
N MET A 182 9.39 5.71 -3.38
CA MET A 182 9.10 5.17 -2.06
C MET A 182 7.60 5.31 -1.78
N PHE A 183 6.99 4.26 -1.26
CA PHE A 183 5.58 4.21 -0.91
C PHE A 183 5.45 3.95 0.58
N ARG A 184 4.69 4.80 1.26
CA ARG A 184 4.30 4.60 2.66
C ARG A 184 2.88 4.11 2.70
N VAL A 185 2.71 2.85 3.09
CA VAL A 185 1.42 2.24 3.32
C VAL A 185 1.09 2.35 4.80
N VAL A 186 -0.11 2.85 5.12
CA VAL A 186 -0.60 2.98 6.48
C VAL A 186 -1.87 2.14 6.61
N GLN A 187 -1.94 1.30 7.63
CA GLN A 187 -3.16 0.61 8.04
C GLN A 187 -3.74 1.37 9.22
N TYR A 188 -5.02 1.69 9.16
CA TYR A 188 -5.68 2.48 10.19
C TYR A 188 -7.16 2.15 10.30
N ASP A 189 -7.73 2.58 11.40
CA ASP A 189 -9.17 2.69 11.63
C ASP A 189 -9.48 4.16 11.98
N GLY A 190 -10.61 4.70 11.51
CA GLY A 190 -10.97 6.12 11.62
C GLY A 190 -10.80 6.91 10.31
N GLU A 191 -10.59 8.23 10.41
CA GLU A 191 -10.57 9.15 9.27
C GLU A 191 -9.15 9.43 8.75
N VAL A 192 -9.00 9.54 7.42
CA VAL A 192 -7.69 9.85 6.80
C VAL A 192 -7.12 11.19 7.26
N ALA A 193 -7.98 12.16 7.57
CA ALA A 193 -7.57 13.46 8.08
C ALA A 193 -6.90 13.34 9.46
N ASP A 194 -7.35 12.41 10.31
CA ASP A 194 -6.75 12.16 11.62
C ASP A 194 -5.39 11.46 11.47
N VAL A 195 -5.23 10.59 10.48
CA VAL A 195 -3.93 10.01 10.12
C VAL A 195 -2.94 11.10 9.72
N ALA A 196 -3.36 12.04 8.87
CA ALA A 196 -2.52 13.15 8.41
C ALA A 196 -2.06 14.02 9.59
N ARG A 197 -3.00 14.42 10.48
CA ARG A 197 -2.69 15.18 11.71
C ARG A 197 -1.78 14.44 12.66
N TYR A 198 -2.05 13.16 12.91
CA TYR A 198 -1.20 12.31 13.74
C TYR A 198 0.23 12.27 13.19
N MET A 199 0.38 12.11 11.87
CA MET A 199 1.70 12.09 11.23
C MET A 199 2.41 13.45 11.26
N ALA A 200 1.66 14.57 11.17
CA ALA A 200 2.21 15.92 11.25
C ALA A 200 2.77 16.25 12.64
N THR A 201 2.08 15.79 13.69
CA THR A 201 2.37 16.14 15.09
C THR A 201 3.25 15.13 15.82
N ARG A 202 3.63 14.03 15.16
CA ARG A 202 4.44 12.97 15.75
C ARG A 202 5.81 13.47 16.22
N GLY A 203 6.21 13.06 17.43
CA GLY A 203 7.51 13.41 18.01
C GLY A 203 8.67 13.07 17.06
N GLN A 204 9.63 13.99 16.91
CA GLN A 204 10.76 13.93 15.96
C GLN A 204 10.42 14.13 14.47
N ARG A 205 9.20 14.53 14.09
CA ARG A 205 8.85 14.76 12.67
C ARG A 205 9.78 15.76 11.95
N PRO A 206 10.09 16.95 12.49
CA PRO A 206 10.97 17.88 11.80
C PRO A 206 12.39 17.34 11.58
N GLU A 207 12.89 16.51 12.50
CA GLU A 207 14.18 15.84 12.33
C GLU A 207 14.13 14.77 11.23
N MET A 208 13.07 13.96 11.23
CA MET A 208 12.86 12.93 10.22
C MET A 208 12.73 13.55 8.81
N GLU A 209 11.98 14.65 8.67
CA GLU A 209 11.85 15.33 7.37
C GLU A 209 13.19 15.89 6.88
N ARG A 210 13.98 16.53 7.75
CA ARG A 210 15.33 16.98 7.39
C ARG A 210 16.25 15.84 6.97
N LYS A 211 16.15 14.67 7.62
CA LYS A 211 16.92 13.48 7.26
C LYS A 211 16.43 12.83 5.95
N LEU A 212 15.14 12.92 5.65
CA LEU A 212 14.54 12.37 4.44
C LEU A 212 14.79 13.25 3.21
N ALA A 213 14.76 14.57 3.36
CA ALA A 213 14.86 15.54 2.26
C ALA A 213 16.00 15.30 1.26
N PRO A 214 17.23 14.93 1.67
CA PRO A 214 18.32 14.65 0.72
C PRO A 214 18.02 13.53 -0.27
N PHE A 215 17.12 12.60 0.08
CA PHE A 215 16.77 11.43 -0.72
C PHE A 215 15.56 11.68 -1.64
N LEU A 216 14.81 12.75 -1.45
CA LEU A 216 13.63 13.06 -2.25
C LEU A 216 14.03 13.70 -3.57
N ALA A 217 13.35 13.31 -4.64
CA ALA A 217 13.54 13.91 -5.97
C ALA A 217 12.87 15.29 -6.08
N GLU A 218 11.98 15.62 -5.16
CA GLU A 218 11.23 16.87 -5.08
C GLU A 218 11.47 17.55 -3.75
N GLU A 219 11.58 18.87 -3.79
CA GLU A 219 11.59 19.70 -2.59
C GLU A 219 10.21 19.70 -1.95
N ARG A 220 10.18 19.65 -0.61
CA ARG A 220 8.96 19.62 0.18
C ARG A 220 9.05 20.63 1.31
N HIS A 221 7.97 21.35 1.52
CA HIS A 221 7.80 22.28 2.64
C HIS A 221 6.91 21.62 3.69
N VAL A 222 7.46 21.43 4.89
CA VAL A 222 6.86 20.65 5.99
C VAL A 222 7.21 21.26 7.34
N GLU A 223 7.56 22.55 7.34
CA GLU A 223 7.97 23.32 8.51
C GLU A 223 6.81 23.58 9.47
N THR A 224 5.59 23.70 8.93
CA THR A 224 4.35 23.85 9.70
C THR A 224 3.44 22.65 9.51
N GLU A 225 2.47 22.47 10.42
CA GLU A 225 1.43 21.45 10.27
C GLU A 225 0.64 21.65 8.98
N ALA A 226 0.28 22.89 8.64
CA ALA A 226 -0.46 23.18 7.41
C ALA A 226 0.33 22.79 6.15
N ASP A 227 1.63 23.09 6.11
CA ASP A 227 2.49 22.72 4.97
C ASP A 227 2.61 21.19 4.87
N PHE A 228 2.76 20.50 6.00
CA PHE A 228 2.77 19.04 6.03
C PHE A 228 1.46 18.44 5.52
N LEU A 229 0.31 18.96 5.93
CA LEU A 229 -1.00 18.47 5.47
C LEU A 229 -1.17 18.66 3.96
N ALA A 230 -0.71 19.78 3.40
CA ALA A 230 -0.71 20.01 1.96
C ALA A 230 0.20 19.01 1.22
N GLU A 231 1.40 18.74 1.74
CA GLU A 231 2.30 17.73 1.18
C GLU A 231 1.77 16.29 1.33
N PHE A 232 1.05 16.01 2.42
CA PHE A 232 0.38 14.73 2.61
C PHE A 232 -0.70 14.51 1.56
N GLU A 233 -1.53 15.53 1.29
CA GLU A 233 -2.56 15.48 0.26
C GLU A 233 -1.97 15.23 -1.12
N LYS A 234 -0.89 15.95 -1.48
CA LYS A 234 -0.16 15.71 -2.74
C LYS A 234 0.42 14.31 -2.82
N ALA A 235 0.92 13.76 -1.72
CA ALA A 235 1.48 12.41 -1.70
C ALA A 235 0.41 11.32 -1.69
N ASN A 236 -0.83 11.64 -1.30
CA ASN A 236 -1.92 10.68 -1.13
C ASN A 236 -2.35 10.09 -2.48
N MET A 237 -2.17 8.77 -2.62
CA MET A 237 -2.60 8.05 -3.80
C MET A 237 -4.09 7.75 -3.73
N ARG A 238 -4.81 7.91 -4.85
CA ARG A 238 -6.22 7.56 -4.92
C ARG A 238 -6.40 6.05 -4.74
N CYS A 239 -7.18 5.65 -3.74
CA CYS A 239 -7.63 4.27 -3.61
C CYS A 239 -8.73 4.01 -4.65
N ILE A 240 -8.52 3.04 -5.53
CA ILE A 240 -9.49 2.67 -6.58
C ILE A 240 -10.19 1.34 -6.30
N SER A 241 -9.63 0.53 -5.40
CA SER A 241 -10.30 -0.66 -4.88
C SER A 241 -9.63 -1.09 -3.58
N GLN A 242 -10.44 -1.48 -2.60
CA GLN A 242 -9.96 -2.03 -1.35
C GLN A 242 -10.92 -3.10 -0.85
N LEU A 243 -10.35 -4.09 -0.18
CA LEU A 243 -11.06 -5.16 0.51
C LEU A 243 -10.32 -5.48 1.80
N SER A 244 -11.03 -5.65 2.90
CA SER A 244 -10.48 -6.22 4.13
C SER A 244 -11.47 -7.22 4.73
N LEU A 245 -10.95 -8.29 5.35
CA LEU A 245 -11.78 -9.28 6.05
C LEU A 245 -12.66 -8.65 7.12
N ALA A 246 -12.18 -7.59 7.79
CA ALA A 246 -12.96 -6.83 8.76
C ALA A 246 -14.23 -6.23 8.14
N THR A 247 -14.18 -5.79 6.88
CA THR A 247 -15.33 -5.24 6.14
C THR A 247 -16.20 -6.28 5.44
N LEU A 248 -15.72 -7.52 5.27
CA LEU A 248 -16.49 -8.60 4.66
C LEU A 248 -17.45 -9.29 5.64
N ASN A 249 -17.16 -9.20 6.93
CA ASN A 249 -17.96 -9.79 8.01
C ASN A 249 -18.82 -8.75 8.77
N ALA A 250 -18.86 -7.50 8.29
CA ALA A 250 -19.64 -6.39 8.85
C ALA A 250 -20.94 -6.19 8.04
#